data_AF-A0A7C0W7J8-F1
#
_entry.id   AF-A0A7C0W7J8-F1
#
_cell.length_a   1.000
_cell.length_b   1.000
_cell.length_c   1.000
_cell.angle_alpha   90.00
_cell.angle_beta   90.00
_cell.angle_gamma   90.00
#
_symmetry.space_group_name_H-M   'P 1'
#
loop_
_entity.id
_entity.type
_entity.pdbx_description
1 polymer ?
#
loop_
_entity_poly.entity_id
_entity_poly.type
_entity_poly.pdbx_seq_one_letter_code
_entity_poly.pdbx_strand_id
1 'polypeptide(L)'
;GGMSYHGGLIAVIIATMIFCKKNKISFWRFTDLLISAIPLGYMFGRIGNFLNGELYGRVTTAAWGMYFPLDATGRLRHPSQLYEAFFEGIFLFAILWNLRKRSAFNGYLSSLYLIGYGLVRFFIEFVREPDVQLGFVLGPLSMGQVLCFFMILAGMAIFLVKRNIKPRYSP
;
A
#
# COMPACT_ATOMS: atom_id res chain seq x y z
N GLY A 1 5.17 19.98 -4.77
CA GLY A 1 4.40 19.82 -6.03
C GLY A 1 3.20 18.95 -5.77
N GLY A 2 2.00 19.53 -5.77
CA GLY A 2 0.75 18.82 -5.45
C GLY A 2 0.24 18.00 -6.63
N MET A 3 0.80 16.80 -6.82
CA MET A 3 0.14 15.81 -7.68
C MET A 3 -1.03 15.20 -6.92
N SER A 4 -2.23 15.29 -7.50
CA SER A 4 -3.40 14.58 -6.96
C SER A 4 -3.16 13.08 -7.06
N TYR A 5 -2.82 12.45 -5.93
CA TYR A 5 -2.62 11.01 -5.84
C TYR A 5 -3.82 10.23 -6.41
N HIS A 6 -5.04 10.71 -6.16
CA HIS A 6 -6.27 10.07 -6.59
C HIS A 6 -6.43 10.14 -8.12
N GLY A 7 -6.12 11.29 -8.72
CA GLY A 7 -6.14 11.44 -10.18
C GLY A 7 -5.09 10.56 -10.87
N GLY A 8 -3.88 10.49 -10.30
CA GLY A 8 -2.82 9.60 -10.78
C GLY A 8 -3.20 8.12 -10.72
N LEU A 9 -3.76 7.67 -9.59
CA LEU A 9 -4.21 6.28 -9.41
C LEU A 9 -5.30 5.91 -10.41
N ILE A 10 -6.33 6.74 -10.57
CA ILE A 10 -7.43 6.51 -11.52
C ILE A 10 -6.88 6.43 -12.96
N ALA A 11 -5.99 7.36 -13.33
CA ALA A 11 -5.36 7.36 -14.65
C ALA A 11 -4.58 6.06 -14.92
N VAL A 12 -3.80 5.58 -13.94
CA VAL A 12 -3.06 4.31 -14.05
C VAL A 12 -3.98 3.11 -14.20
N ILE A 13 -5.08 3.05 -13.44
CA ILE A 13 -6.07 1.96 -13.55
C ILE A 13 -6.72 1.97 -14.94
N ILE A 14 -7.18 3.14 -15.40
CA ILE A 14 -7.81 3.28 -16.73
C ILE A 14 -6.82 2.93 -17.83
N ALA A 15 -5.59 3.46 -17.78
CA ALA A 15 -4.55 3.15 -18.75
C ALA A 15 -4.25 1.64 -18.79
N THR A 16 -4.18 0.99 -17.63
CA THR A 16 -3.97 -0.46 -17.53
C THR A 16 -5.12 -1.25 -18.16
N MET A 17 -6.37 -0.86 -17.91
CA MET A 17 -7.54 -1.49 -18.53
C MET A 17 -7.54 -1.34 -20.06
N ILE A 18 -7.26 -0.12 -20.56
CA ILE A 18 -7.18 0.15 -22.00
C ILE A 18 -6.05 -0.67 -22.64
N PHE A 19 -4.87 -0.71 -22.02
CA PHE A 19 -3.73 -1.48 -22.51
C PHE A 19 -4.03 -2.97 -22.58
N CYS A 20 -4.60 -3.55 -21.52
CA CYS A 20 -4.97 -4.96 -21.49
C CYS A 20 -6.02 -5.30 -22.57
N LYS A 21 -7.02 -4.42 -22.75
CA LYS A 21 -8.06 -4.59 -23.77
C LYS A 21 -7.47 -4.54 -25.19
N LYS A 22 -6.61 -3.57 -25.50
CA LYS A 22 -5.98 -3.43 -26.82
C LYS A 22 -5.07 -4.61 -27.16
N ASN A 23 -4.34 -5.13 -26.17
CA ASN A 23 -3.36 -6.21 -26.37
C ASN A 23 -3.92 -7.62 -26.11
N LYS A 24 -5.22 -7.75 -25.82
CA LYS A 24 -5.88 -9.04 -25.48
C LYS A 24 -5.21 -9.78 -24.31
N ILE A 25 -4.67 -9.03 -23.35
CA ILE A 25 -4.04 -9.58 -22.13
C ILE A 25 -5.09 -9.60 -21.01
N SER A 26 -5.08 -10.66 -20.18
CA SER A 26 -5.92 -10.70 -18.99
C SER A 26 -5.50 -9.62 -18.01
N PHE A 27 -6.42 -8.71 -17.67
CA PHE A 27 -6.20 -7.62 -16.70
C PHE A 27 -5.57 -8.13 -15.40
N TRP A 28 -6.15 -9.18 -14.82
CA TRP A 28 -5.69 -9.75 -13.54
C TRP A 28 -4.29 -10.36 -13.60
N ARG A 29 -3.93 -10.95 -14.74
CA ARG A 29 -2.57 -11.47 -14.97
C ARG A 29 -1.58 -10.33 -15.06
N PHE A 30 -1.96 -9.25 -15.73
CA PHE A 30 -1.11 -8.07 -15.88
C PHE A 30 -0.96 -7.32 -14.55
N THR A 31 -2.02 -7.15 -13.77
CA THR A 31 -1.94 -6.50 -12.46
C THR A 31 -1.14 -7.33 -11.45
N ASP A 32 -1.21 -8.66 -11.47
CA ASP A 32 -0.36 -9.51 -10.63
C ASP A 32 1.13 -9.28 -10.89
N LEU A 33 1.52 -9.06 -12.16
CA LEU A 33 2.90 -8.71 -12.52
C LEU A 33 3.28 -7.33 -11.96
N LEU A 34 2.44 -6.32 -12.17
CA LEU A 34 2.70 -4.95 -11.70
C LEU A 34 2.80 -4.88 -10.17
N ILE A 35 1.83 -5.49 -9.48
CA ILE A 35 1.72 -5.45 -8.02
C ILE A 35 2.93 -6.07 -7.32
N SER A 36 3.60 -7.04 -7.95
CA SER A 36 4.84 -7.58 -7.40
C SER A 36 5.98 -6.56 -7.32
N ALA A 37 5.91 -5.46 -8.08
CA ALA A 37 6.91 -4.39 -8.09
C ALA A 37 6.47 -3.10 -7.36
N ILE A 38 5.16 -2.87 -7.21
CA ILE A 38 4.60 -1.66 -6.56
C ILE A 38 5.18 -1.40 -5.16
N PRO A 39 5.29 -2.39 -4.24
CA PRO A 39 5.87 -2.15 -2.91
C PRO A 39 7.30 -1.60 -2.98
N LEU A 40 8.10 -2.07 -3.93
CA LEU A 40 9.47 -1.57 -4.08
C LEU A 40 9.49 -0.10 -4.52
N GLY A 41 8.60 0.30 -5.43
CA GLY A 41 8.42 1.72 -5.79
C GLY A 41 7.95 2.57 -4.60
N TYR A 42 7.03 2.03 -3.79
CA TYR A 42 6.54 2.68 -2.58
C TYR A 42 7.64 2.91 -1.54
N MET A 43 8.52 1.92 -1.35
CA MET A 43 9.70 2.04 -0.49
C MET A 43 10.54 3.27 -0.85
N PHE A 44 10.88 3.44 -2.13
CA PHE A 44 11.70 4.58 -2.56
C PHE A 44 10.98 5.92 -2.34
N GLY A 45 9.67 5.98 -2.57
CA GLY A 45 8.87 7.17 -2.25
C GLY A 45 8.97 7.54 -0.76
N ARG A 46 8.87 6.55 0.13
CA ARG A 46 8.95 6.75 1.58
C ARG A 46 10.35 7.09 2.07
N ILE A 47 11.39 6.51 1.47
CA ILE A 47 12.77 6.93 1.71
C ILE A 47 12.95 8.40 1.28
N GLY A 48 12.40 8.80 0.14
CA GLY A 48 12.39 10.20 -0.30
C GLY A 48 11.72 11.12 0.73
N ASN A 49 10.55 10.75 1.26
CA ASN A 49 9.88 11.53 2.31
C ASN A 49 10.75 11.64 3.58
N PHE A 50 11.41 10.55 3.98
CA PHE A 50 12.31 10.55 5.12
C PHE A 50 13.49 11.52 4.91
N LEU A 51 14.14 11.46 3.75
CA LEU A 51 15.26 12.35 3.41
C LEU A 51 14.83 13.83 3.31
N ASN A 52 13.62 14.09 2.83
CA ASN A 52 13.04 15.43 2.80
C ASN A 52 12.58 15.93 4.18
N GLY A 53 12.52 15.05 5.19
CA GLY A 53 12.04 15.38 6.52
C GLY A 53 10.53 15.61 6.61
N GLU A 54 9.73 15.06 5.69
CA GLU A 54 8.27 15.26 5.60
C GLU A 54 7.49 13.97 5.95
N LEU A 55 6.22 14.11 6.35
CA LEU A 55 5.32 12.98 6.66
C LEU A 55 5.79 12.08 7.82
N TYR A 56 6.39 12.68 8.85
CA TYR A 56 6.78 11.98 10.08
C TYR A 56 5.55 11.63 10.93
N GLY A 57 5.74 10.74 11.90
CA GLY A 57 4.67 10.20 12.73
C GLY A 57 4.33 11.07 13.94
N ARG A 58 3.55 10.52 14.86
CA ARG A 58 3.19 11.18 16.12
C ARG A 58 4.41 11.43 17.00
N VAL A 59 4.25 12.37 17.94
CA VAL A 59 5.19 12.55 19.06
C VAL A 59 5.35 11.23 19.80
N THR A 60 6.58 10.88 20.14
CA THR A 60 6.92 9.61 20.77
C THR A 60 7.97 9.78 21.86
N THR A 61 8.00 8.83 22.78
CA THR A 61 9.06 8.64 23.78
C THR A 61 9.94 7.43 23.46
N ALA A 62 9.71 6.77 22.32
CA ALA A 62 10.50 5.62 21.90
C ALA A 62 11.98 5.99 21.71
N ALA A 63 12.88 5.08 22.09
CA ALA A 63 14.32 5.30 22.04
C ALA A 63 14.88 5.52 20.61
N TRP A 64 14.14 5.10 19.59
CA TRP A 64 14.48 5.30 18.18
C TRP A 64 13.68 6.43 17.51
N GLY A 65 13.02 7.28 18.30
CA GLY A 65 12.40 8.51 17.80
C GLY A 65 13.45 9.44 17.19
N MET A 66 13.02 10.30 16.26
CA MET A 66 13.89 11.21 15.52
C MET A 66 13.33 12.64 15.56
N TYR A 67 14.24 13.62 15.56
CA TYR A 67 13.90 15.02 15.32
C TYR A 67 13.91 15.30 13.82
N PHE A 68 12.85 15.94 13.33
CA PHE A 68 12.72 16.29 11.93
C PHE A 68 12.89 17.80 11.74
N PRO A 69 13.73 18.26 10.79
CA PRO A 69 13.95 19.70 10.57
C PRO A 69 12.69 20.49 10.20
N LEU A 70 11.72 19.83 9.56
CA LEU A 70 10.43 20.43 9.18
C LEU A 70 9.37 20.35 10.30
N ASP A 71 9.68 19.77 11.46
CA ASP A 71 8.80 19.80 12.63
C ASP A 71 8.97 21.11 13.40
N ALA A 72 8.05 22.05 13.18
CA ALA A 72 8.01 23.32 13.89
C ALA A 72 7.85 23.18 15.41
N THR A 73 7.39 22.02 15.89
CA THR A 73 7.27 21.76 17.34
C THR A 73 8.59 21.31 17.97
N GLY A 74 9.57 20.90 17.17
CA GLY A 74 10.88 20.43 17.65
C GLY A 74 10.78 19.22 18.59
N ARG A 75 9.76 18.38 18.43
CA ARG A 75 9.52 17.23 19.32
C ARG A 75 10.12 15.95 18.73
N LEU A 76 10.34 14.97 19.60
CA LEU A 76 10.75 13.63 19.18
C LEU A 76 9.56 12.92 18.51
N ARG A 77 9.74 12.45 17.27
CA ARG A 77 8.67 11.87 16.44
C ARG A 77 9.02 10.46 16.02
N HIS A 78 8.00 9.62 15.78
CA HIS A 78 8.23 8.35 15.11
C HIS A 78 8.69 8.58 13.66
N PRO A 79 9.78 7.93 13.19
CA PRO A 79 10.13 7.92 11.76
C PRO A 79 9.21 6.97 10.98
N SER A 80 7.90 7.28 10.93
CA SER A 80 6.88 6.43 10.30
C SER A 80 7.18 6.13 8.84
N GLN A 81 7.85 7.04 8.13
CA GLN A 81 8.29 6.82 6.76
C GLN A 81 9.21 5.60 6.63
N LEU A 82 10.08 5.36 7.61
CA LEU A 82 10.96 4.19 7.62
C LEU A 82 10.17 2.90 7.90
N TYR A 83 9.15 2.96 8.77
CA TYR A 83 8.27 1.82 8.98
C TYR A 83 7.46 1.50 7.71
N GLU A 84 6.94 2.53 7.04
CA GLU A 84 6.23 2.41 5.77
C GLU A 84 7.14 1.85 4.68
N ALA A 85 8.36 2.39 4.54
CA ALA A 85 9.35 1.90 3.58
C ALA A 85 9.73 0.43 3.83
N PHE A 86 9.83 0.04 5.10
CA PHE A 86 10.15 -1.33 5.46
C PHE A 86 8.96 -2.27 5.24
N PHE A 87 7.85 -2.07 5.95
CA PHE A 87 6.74 -3.02 5.98
C PHE A 87 5.86 -2.97 4.72
N GLU A 88 5.46 -1.77 4.27
CA GLU A 88 4.65 -1.60 3.06
C GLU A 88 5.51 -1.71 1.78
N GLY A 89 6.83 -1.52 1.93
CA GLY A 89 7.80 -1.57 0.85
C GLY A 89 8.55 -2.90 0.75
N ILE A 90 9.78 -2.97 1.27
CA ILE A 90 10.69 -4.10 1.03
C ILE A 90 10.17 -5.44 1.59
N PHE A 91 9.50 -5.43 2.75
CA PHE A 91 8.95 -6.61 3.38
C PHE A 91 7.81 -7.20 2.55
N LEU A 92 6.83 -6.36 2.17
CA LEU A 92 5.72 -6.79 1.33
C LEU A 92 6.20 -7.18 -0.09
N PHE A 93 7.19 -6.46 -0.64
CA PHE A 93 7.88 -6.87 -1.87
C PHE A 93 8.45 -8.28 -1.74
N ALA A 94 9.24 -8.55 -0.70
CA ALA A 94 9.88 -9.84 -0.51
C ALA A 94 8.84 -10.98 -0.42
N ILE A 95 7.75 -10.78 0.31
CA ILE A 95 6.65 -11.76 0.38
C ILE A 95 6.05 -12.02 -1.01
N LEU A 96 5.60 -10.98 -1.69
CA LEU A 96 4.93 -11.12 -2.99
C LEU A 96 5.88 -11.65 -4.07
N TRP A 97 7.13 -11.21 -4.07
CA TRP A 97 8.15 -11.69 -4.99
C TRP A 97 8.42 -13.18 -4.80
N ASN A 98 8.53 -13.66 -3.57
CA ASN A 98 8.72 -15.09 -3.30
C ASN A 98 7.49 -15.92 -3.69
N LEU A 99 6.28 -15.39 -3.52
CA LEU A 99 5.03 -16.05 -3.87
C LEU A 99 4.71 -15.97 -5.38
N ARG A 100 5.39 -15.11 -6.16
CA ARG A 100 5.08 -14.91 -7.58
C ARG A 100 5.10 -16.17 -8.43
N LYS A 101 6.05 -17.08 -8.13
CA LYS A 101 6.19 -18.37 -8.84
C LYS A 101 5.15 -19.40 -8.40
N ARG A 102 4.46 -19.15 -7.28
CA ARG A 102 3.40 -19.99 -6.70
C ARG A 102 2.01 -19.44 -6.99
N SER A 103 1.89 -18.46 -7.90
CA SER A 103 0.61 -17.84 -8.23
C SER A 103 -0.35 -18.89 -8.79
N ALA A 104 -1.39 -19.22 -8.00
CA ALA A 104 -2.30 -20.33 -8.31
C ALA A 104 -3.38 -19.95 -9.33
N PHE A 105 -3.71 -18.66 -9.44
CA PHE A 105 -4.75 -18.14 -10.32
C PHE A 105 -4.52 -16.66 -10.63
N ASN A 106 -5.17 -16.15 -11.68
CA ASN A 106 -5.07 -14.72 -12.02
C ASN A 106 -5.75 -13.84 -10.95
N GLY A 107 -5.01 -12.88 -10.40
CA GLY A 107 -5.45 -12.01 -9.30
C GLY A 107 -4.97 -12.49 -7.93
N TYR A 108 -4.14 -13.54 -7.88
CA TYR A 108 -3.61 -14.08 -6.63
C TYR A 108 -2.67 -13.08 -5.94
N LEU A 109 -1.68 -12.53 -6.65
CA LEU A 109 -0.77 -11.54 -6.06
C LEU A 109 -1.48 -10.22 -5.77
N SER A 110 -2.43 -9.85 -6.63
CA SER A 110 -3.26 -8.65 -6.44
C SER A 110 -4.06 -8.70 -5.15
N SER A 111 -4.69 -9.84 -4.85
CA SER A 111 -5.44 -10.04 -3.61
C SER A 111 -4.54 -10.08 -2.38
N LEU A 112 -3.40 -10.78 -2.45
CA LEU A 112 -2.43 -10.80 -1.36
C LEU A 112 -1.85 -9.42 -1.05
N TYR A 113 -1.60 -8.58 -2.06
CA TYR A 113 -1.16 -7.21 -1.86
C TYR A 113 -2.20 -6.37 -1.15
N LEU A 114 -3.47 -6.42 -1.57
CA LEU A 114 -4.54 -5.64 -0.91
C LEU A 114 -4.71 -6.02 0.57
N ILE A 115 -4.66 -7.32 0.87
CA ILE A 115 -4.73 -7.82 2.24
C ILE A 115 -3.47 -7.41 3.01
N GLY A 116 -2.29 -7.69 2.49
CA GLY A 116 -1.00 -7.44 3.17
C GLY A 116 -0.74 -5.96 3.41
N TYR A 117 -0.93 -5.12 2.39
CA TYR A 117 -0.83 -3.67 2.51
C TYR A 117 -1.84 -3.14 3.51
N GLY A 118 -3.11 -3.54 3.42
CA GLY A 118 -4.16 -3.10 4.34
C GLY A 118 -3.84 -3.47 5.80
N LEU A 119 -3.34 -4.68 6.05
CA LEU A 119 -2.94 -5.12 7.39
C LEU A 119 -1.77 -4.29 7.94
N VAL A 120 -0.69 -4.17 7.18
CA VAL A 120 0.47 -3.36 7.58
C VAL A 120 0.06 -1.92 7.85
N ARG A 121 -0.69 -1.33 6.92
CA ARG A 121 -1.14 0.06 6.99
C ARG A 121 -2.00 0.31 8.22
N PHE A 122 -2.90 -0.62 8.56
CA PHE A 122 -3.73 -0.55 9.76
C PHE A 122 -2.90 -0.41 11.04
N PHE A 123 -1.78 -1.13 11.15
CA PHE A 123 -0.89 -1.04 12.31
C PHE A 123 -0.01 0.22 12.28
N ILE A 124 0.50 0.62 11.12
CA ILE A 124 1.29 1.85 10.99
C ILE A 124 0.46 3.09 11.31
N GLU A 125 -0.85 3.05 11.09
CA GLU A 125 -1.74 4.17 11.37
C GLU A 125 -1.77 4.56 12.87
N PHE A 126 -1.42 3.65 13.79
CA PHE A 126 -1.29 3.98 15.23
C PHE A 126 -0.12 4.90 15.52
N VAL A 127 0.96 4.83 14.73
CA VAL A 127 2.17 5.65 14.89
C VAL A 127 2.17 6.86 13.95
N ARG A 128 1.35 6.87 12.90
CA ARG A 128 1.15 8.03 12.02
C ARG A 128 0.32 9.12 12.68
N GLU A 129 0.71 10.36 12.46
CA GLU A 129 -0.10 11.51 12.85
C GLU A 129 -1.39 11.53 12.00
N PRO A 130 -2.59 11.50 12.61
CA PRO A 130 -3.83 11.49 11.85
C PRO A 130 -4.00 12.83 11.15
N ASP A 131 -4.45 12.80 9.89
CA ASP A 131 -4.74 14.02 9.15
C ASP A 131 -5.77 14.86 9.91
N VAL A 132 -5.39 16.10 10.24
CA VAL A 132 -6.12 17.04 11.13
C VAL A 132 -7.56 17.28 10.67
N GLN A 133 -7.85 17.06 9.37
CA GLN A 133 -9.15 17.30 8.76
C GLN A 133 -10.18 16.16 8.89
N LEU A 134 -9.78 14.93 9.24
CA LEU A 134 -10.71 13.78 9.26
C LEU A 134 -10.92 13.14 10.63
N GLY A 135 -9.99 13.30 11.57
CA GLY A 135 -10.14 12.77 12.93
C GLY A 135 -10.45 11.27 13.00
N PHE A 136 -11.07 10.84 14.11
CA PHE A 136 -11.62 9.49 14.27
C PHE A 136 -13.06 9.46 13.75
N VAL A 137 -13.38 8.49 12.89
CA VAL A 137 -14.67 8.46 12.15
C VAL A 137 -15.63 7.38 12.65
N LEU A 138 -15.11 6.27 13.17
CA LEU A 138 -15.90 5.18 13.76
C LEU A 138 -15.35 4.82 15.14
N GLY A 139 -15.66 5.63 16.15
CA GLY A 139 -15.18 5.41 17.52
C GLY A 139 -13.67 5.63 17.64
N PRO A 140 -12.86 4.63 18.05
CA PRO A 140 -11.40 4.79 18.16
C PRO A 140 -10.65 4.64 16.83
N LEU A 141 -11.35 4.44 15.70
CA LEU A 141 -10.71 4.17 14.40
C LEU A 141 -10.55 5.44 13.54
N SER A 142 -9.34 5.64 13.01
CA SER A 142 -9.07 6.70 12.04
C SER A 142 -9.68 6.36 10.66
N MET A 143 -9.86 7.36 9.80
CA MET A 143 -10.22 7.09 8.39
C MET A 143 -9.24 6.14 7.70
N GLY A 144 -7.95 6.26 7.99
CA GLY A 144 -6.92 5.37 7.46
C GLY A 144 -7.20 3.91 7.80
N GLN A 145 -7.58 3.62 9.05
CA GLN A 145 -7.94 2.27 9.49
C GLN A 145 -9.21 1.74 8.84
N VAL A 146 -10.22 2.59 8.66
CA VAL A 146 -11.46 2.22 7.96
C VAL A 146 -11.17 1.86 6.50
N LEU A 147 -10.36 2.66 5.80
CA LEU A 147 -9.95 2.37 4.43
C LEU A 147 -9.14 1.06 4.35
N CYS A 148 -8.25 0.80 5.31
CA CYS A 148 -7.52 -0.46 5.38
C CYS A 148 -8.46 -1.66 5.51
N PHE A 149 -9.50 -1.55 6.33
CA PHE A 149 -10.50 -2.60 6.48
C PHE A 149 -11.21 -2.91 5.16
N PHE A 150 -11.66 -1.88 4.43
CA PHE A 150 -12.26 -2.06 3.10
C PHE A 150 -11.29 -2.66 2.08
N MET A 151 -10.01 -2.28 2.10
CA MET A 151 -8.99 -2.87 1.25
C MET A 151 -8.79 -4.36 1.53
N ILE A 152 -8.72 -4.75 2.81
CA ILE A 152 -8.61 -6.15 3.23
C ILE A 152 -9.83 -6.95 2.75
N LEU A 153 -11.05 -6.43 2.97
CA LEU A 153 -12.28 -7.06 2.50
C LEU A 153 -12.29 -7.24 0.97
N ALA A 154 -11.89 -6.20 0.22
CA ALA A 154 -11.80 -6.28 -1.24
C ALA A 154 -10.78 -7.33 -1.70
N GLY A 155 -9.61 -7.39 -1.05
CA GLY A 155 -8.60 -8.40 -1.33
C GLY A 155 -9.09 -9.82 -1.05
N MET A 156 -9.78 -10.04 0.08
CA MET A 156 -10.38 -11.33 0.41
C MET A 156 -11.47 -11.73 -0.59
N ALA A 157 -12.34 -10.79 -0.99
CA ALA A 157 -13.37 -11.04 -2.00
C ALA A 157 -12.75 -11.47 -3.34
N ILE A 158 -11.71 -10.76 -3.81
CA ILE A 158 -11.00 -11.13 -5.04
C ILE A 158 -10.40 -12.53 -4.91
N PHE A 159 -9.72 -12.83 -3.80
CA PHE A 159 -9.12 -14.14 -3.55
C PHE A 159 -10.16 -15.27 -3.61
N LEU A 160 -11.27 -15.13 -2.90
CA LEU A 160 -12.33 -16.14 -2.80
C LEU A 160 -13.09 -16.33 -4.10
N VAL A 161 -13.34 -15.27 -4.87
CA VAL A 161 -14.01 -15.36 -6.17
C VAL A 161 -13.07 -15.97 -7.22
N LYS A 162 -11.81 -15.54 -7.27
CA LYS A 162 -10.86 -15.94 -8.31
C LYS A 162 -10.29 -17.34 -8.10
N ARG A 163 -10.14 -17.82 -6.86
CA ARG A 163 -9.62 -19.18 -6.59
C ARG A 163 -10.46 -20.29 -7.25
N ASN A 164 -11.75 -20.05 -7.44
CA ASN A 164 -12.68 -21.02 -8.02
C ASN A 164 -12.75 -20.94 -9.56
N ILE A 165 -12.10 -19.95 -10.17
CA ILE A 165 -12.12 -19.75 -11.62
C ILE A 165 -10.86 -20.35 -12.21
N LYS A 166 -10.99 -21.48 -12.92
CA LYS A 166 -9.86 -22.10 -13.65
C LYS A 166 -9.21 -21.07 -14.58
N PRO A 167 -7.87 -21.04 -14.69
CA PRO A 167 -7.18 -20.11 -15.60
C PRO A 167 -7.67 -20.35 -17.03
N ARG A 168 -8.20 -19.31 -17.68
CA ARG A 168 -8.83 -19.38 -19.01
C ARG A 168 -7.85 -19.66 -20.16
N TYR A 169 -6.57 -19.82 -19.85
CA TYR A 169 -5.51 -20.15 -20.80
C TYR A 169 -4.53 -21.08 -20.11
N SER A 170 -4.66 -22.38 -20.37
CA SER A 170 -3.54 -23.32 -20.33
C SER A 170 -2.62 -23.00 -21.53
N PRO A 171 -1.29 -23.10 -21.40
CA PRO A 171 -0.43 -23.19 -22.58
C PRO A 171 -0.85 -24.38 -23.45
#